data_AF-A0A1F3IFY6-F1
#
_entry.id   AF-A0A1F3IFY6-F1
#
_cell.length_a   1.000
_cell.length_b   1.000
_cell.length_c   1.000
_cell.angle_alpha   90.00
_cell.angle_beta   90.00
_cell.angle_gamma   90.00
#
_symmetry.space_group_name_H-M   'P 1'
#
loop_
_entity.id
_entity.type
_entity.pdbx_description
1 polymer ?
#
loop_
_entity_poly.entity_id
_entity_poly.type
_entity_poly.pdbx_seq_one_letter_code
_entity_poly.pdbx_strand_id
1 'polypeptide(L)'
;MIKNYFYFIVGILCLLFAVTHTLNGFLTSLQILENSAIENNTKTAFTYVWHIIGIENLIFGIALCIMAFQKNLAKVKFAAWLIITILVMRWIVITLVTLLNNSGNVIQLIPDTVAIFVVIVLLLFGIKVKDKIPNE
;
A
#
# COMPACT_ATOMS: atom_id res chain seq x y z
N MET A 1 6.23 24.31 -3.99
CA MET A 1 5.18 24.00 -4.99
C MET A 1 5.29 22.53 -5.37
N ILE A 2 4.16 21.81 -5.43
CA ILE A 2 4.11 20.39 -5.82
C ILE A 2 4.62 20.23 -7.25
N LYS A 3 5.55 19.30 -7.47
CA LYS A 3 6.16 19.00 -8.77
C LYS A 3 5.50 17.81 -9.47
N ASN A 4 5.00 16.85 -8.69
CA ASN A 4 4.30 15.68 -9.20
C ASN A 4 3.01 15.41 -8.41
N TYR A 5 1.87 15.82 -8.96
CA TYR A 5 0.57 15.66 -8.32
C TYR A 5 0.16 14.19 -8.17
N PHE A 6 0.58 13.30 -9.08
CA PHE A 6 0.28 11.87 -8.96
C PHE A 6 0.95 11.27 -7.73
N TYR A 7 2.23 11.55 -7.50
CA TYR A 7 2.91 11.09 -6.28
C TYR A 7 2.27 11.67 -5.02
N PHE A 8 1.84 12.94 -5.05
CA PHE A 8 1.17 13.54 -3.91
C PHE A 8 -0.16 12.85 -3.60
N ILE A 9 -1.02 12.67 -4.60
CA ILE A 9 -2.33 12.01 -4.45
C ILE A 9 -2.16 10.59 -3.96
N VAL A 10 -1.27 9.81 -4.58
CA VAL A 10 -1.00 8.44 -4.13
C VAL A 10 -0.42 8.42 -2.72
N GLY A 11 0.46 9.36 -2.39
CA GLY A 11 0.99 9.52 -1.03
C GLY A 11 -0.14 9.67 0.00
N ILE A 12 -1.09 10.57 -0.26
CA ILE A 12 -2.27 10.74 0.61
C ILE A 12 -3.13 9.47 0.68
N LEU A 13 -3.38 8.80 -0.46
CA LEU A 13 -4.14 7.55 -0.48
C LEU A 13 -3.46 6.46 0.37
N CYS A 14 -2.14 6.31 0.28
CA CYS A 14 -1.38 5.36 1.08
C CYS A 14 -1.45 5.69 2.59
N LEU A 15 -1.39 6.98 2.96
CA LEU A 15 -1.59 7.41 4.36
C LEU A 15 -3.00 7.05 4.86
N LEU A 16 -4.03 7.31 4.06
CA LEU A 16 -5.41 6.94 4.38
C LEU A 16 -5.56 5.43 4.52
N PHE A 17 -4.98 4.65 3.60
CA PHE A 17 -5.00 3.18 3.69
C PHE A 17 -4.29 2.65 4.92
N ALA A 18 -3.19 3.26 5.36
CA ALA A 18 -2.53 2.85 6.61
C ALA A 18 -3.46 3.00 7.83
N VAL A 19 -4.16 4.14 7.91
CA VAL A 19 -5.11 4.41 9.00
C VAL A 19 -6.31 3.50 8.92
N THR A 20 -6.96 3.39 7.76
CA THR A 20 -8.17 2.57 7.60
C THR A 20 -7.88 1.09 7.77
N HIS A 21 -6.72 0.59 7.32
CA HIS A 21 -6.27 -0.79 7.55
C HIS A 21 -6.07 -1.08 9.04
N THR A 22 -5.44 -0.17 9.78
CA THR A 22 -5.23 -0.32 11.22
C THR A 22 -6.55 -0.34 11.98
N LEU A 23 -7.46 0.60 11.66
CA LEU A 23 -8.79 0.67 12.26
C LEU A 23 -9.63 -0.57 11.93
N ASN A 24 -9.61 -1.03 10.68
CA ASN A 24 -10.34 -2.22 10.27
C ASN A 24 -9.86 -3.45 11.05
N GLY A 25 -8.55 -3.60 11.25
CA GLY A 25 -7.98 -4.68 12.06
C GLY A 25 -8.53 -4.66 13.47
N PHE A 26 -8.45 -3.52 14.15
CA PHE A 26 -8.92 -3.35 15.51
C PHE A 26 -10.42 -3.64 15.67
N LEU A 27 -11.24 -3.19 14.72
CA LEU A 27 -12.70 -3.32 14.78
C LEU A 27 -13.23 -4.69 14.30
N THR A 28 -12.41 -5.49 13.62
CA THR A 28 -12.85 -6.74 13.02
C THR A 28 -11.87 -7.88 13.28
N SER A 29 -10.84 -7.99 12.44
CA SER A 29 -10.00 -9.20 12.31
C SER A 29 -9.19 -9.49 13.57
N LEU A 30 -8.58 -8.46 14.18
CA LEU A 30 -7.81 -8.62 15.42
C LEU A 30 -8.72 -8.88 16.62
N GLN A 31 -9.93 -8.29 16.64
CA GLN A 31 -10.91 -8.59 17.68
C GLN A 31 -11.40 -10.04 17.59
N ILE A 32 -11.65 -10.56 16.38
CA ILE A 32 -12.00 -11.97 16.17
C ILE A 32 -10.84 -12.88 16.61
N LEU A 33 -9.62 -12.54 16.21
CA LEU A 33 -8.42 -13.27 16.58
C LEU A 33 -8.24 -13.33 18.10
N GLU A 34 -8.42 -12.20 18.80
CA GLU A 34 -8.28 -12.11 20.25
C GLU A 34 -9.27 -13.04 20.98
N ASN A 35 -10.52 -13.11 20.49
CA ASN A 35 -11.56 -13.96 21.07
C ASN A 35 -11.54 -15.42 20.57
N SER A 36 -10.60 -15.79 19.70
CA SER A 36 -10.48 -17.16 19.19
C SER A 36 -9.72 -18.08 20.16
N ALA A 37 -9.92 -19.40 20.02
CA ALA A 37 -9.20 -20.43 20.76
C ALA A 37 -7.76 -20.70 20.26
N ILE A 38 -7.21 -19.81 19.42
CA ILE A 38 -5.86 -19.92 18.86
C ILE A 38 -4.82 -19.68 19.98
N GLU A 39 -3.67 -20.36 19.92
CA GLU A 39 -2.57 -20.15 20.86
C GLU A 39 -2.03 -18.70 20.79
N ASN A 40 -1.66 -18.12 21.94
CA ASN A 40 -1.15 -16.74 22.04
C ASN A 40 0.01 -16.44 21.08
N ASN A 41 0.99 -17.33 20.95
CA ASN A 41 2.12 -17.12 20.03
C ASN A 41 1.66 -16.96 18.57
N THR A 42 0.64 -17.72 18.18
CA THR A 42 0.05 -17.64 16.85
C THR A 42 -0.76 -16.35 16.68
N LYS A 43 -1.51 -15.92 17.70
CA LYS A 43 -2.19 -14.62 17.71
C LYS A 43 -1.20 -13.46 17.53
N THR A 44 -0.10 -13.49 18.27
CA THR A 44 0.98 -12.51 18.18
C THR A 44 1.55 -12.42 16.77
N ALA A 45 1.82 -13.57 16.12
CA ALA A 45 2.31 -13.60 14.74
C ALA A 45 1.33 -12.93 13.76
N PHE A 46 0.04 -13.28 13.81
CA PHE A 46 -0.99 -12.65 12.96
C PHE A 46 -1.13 -11.15 13.23
N THR A 47 -1.03 -10.72 14.49
CA THR A 47 -1.10 -9.30 14.87
C THR A 47 0.04 -8.50 14.25
N TYR A 48 1.29 -8.97 14.33
CA TYR A 48 2.40 -8.23 13.70
C TYR A 48 2.33 -8.26 12.18
N VAL A 49 1.94 -9.38 11.56
CA VAL A 49 1.72 -9.46 10.09
C VAL A 49 0.67 -8.44 9.65
N TRP A 50 -0.43 -8.30 10.40
CA TRP A 50 -1.43 -7.27 10.13
C TRP A 50 -0.84 -5.85 10.15
N HIS A 51 -0.05 -5.51 11.17
CA HIS A 51 0.51 -4.17 11.34
C HIS A 51 1.63 -3.85 10.35
N ILE A 52 2.42 -4.85 9.92
CA ILE A 52 3.44 -4.67 8.87
C ILE A 52 2.80 -4.10 7.59
N ILE A 53 1.62 -4.59 7.21
CA ILE A 53 0.92 -4.09 6.02
C ILE A 53 0.56 -2.61 6.15
N GLY A 54 0.08 -2.20 7.33
CA GLY A 54 -0.25 -0.81 7.63
C GLY A 54 0.98 0.10 7.64
N ILE A 55 2.07 -0.34 8.26
CA ILE A 55 3.33 0.42 8.33
C ILE A 55 3.95 0.58 6.93
N GLU A 56 3.92 -0.46 6.10
CA GLU A 56 4.41 -0.38 4.72
C GLU A 56 3.65 0.70 3.91
N ASN A 57 2.32 0.73 4.02
CA ASN A 57 1.50 1.79 3.40
C ASN A 57 1.84 3.18 3.95
N LEU A 58 2.09 3.31 5.25
CA LEU A 58 2.50 4.57 5.87
C LEU A 58 3.84 5.05 5.30
N ILE A 59 4.83 4.16 5.20
CA ILE A 59 6.15 4.46 4.63
C ILE A 59 6.03 4.89 3.17
N PHE A 60 5.25 4.17 2.37
CA PHE A 60 5.00 4.55 0.97
C PHE A 60 4.32 5.92 0.88
N GLY A 61 3.33 6.18 1.73
CA GLY A 61 2.63 7.46 1.79
C GLY A 61 3.58 8.62 2.06
N ILE A 62 4.40 8.51 3.10
CA ILE A 62 5.39 9.53 3.47
C ILE A 62 6.41 9.71 2.33
N ALA A 63 6.96 8.62 1.80
CA ALA A 63 7.96 8.67 0.74
C ALA A 63 7.42 9.36 -0.51
N LEU A 64 6.21 9.00 -0.96
CA LEU A 64 5.57 9.59 -2.14
C LEU A 64 5.21 11.06 -1.93
N CYS A 65 4.74 11.43 -0.74
CA CYS A 65 4.53 12.83 -0.36
C CYS A 65 5.83 13.63 -0.49
N ILE A 66 6.96 13.13 0.00
CA ILE A 66 8.27 13.79 -0.14
C ILE A 66 8.71 13.85 -1.61
N MET A 67 8.60 12.73 -2.34
CA MET A 67 8.95 12.63 -3.75
C MET A 67 8.15 13.61 -4.63
N ALA A 68 6.91 13.93 -4.25
CA ALA A 68 6.06 14.86 -4.97
C ALA A 68 6.62 16.29 -5.05
N PHE A 69 7.54 16.66 -4.16
CA PHE A 69 8.19 17.99 -4.14
C PHE A 69 9.61 17.99 -4.72
N GLN A 70 10.14 16.84 -5.12
CA GLN A 70 11.48 16.73 -5.69
C GLN A 70 11.57 17.43 -7.06
N LYS A 71 12.63 18.22 -7.26
CA LYS A 71 12.84 18.99 -8.49
C LYS A 71 13.27 18.11 -9.67
N ASN A 72 14.04 17.06 -9.40
CA ASN A 72 14.54 16.13 -10.41
C ASN A 72 13.80 14.80 -10.23
N LEU A 73 12.82 14.54 -11.10
CA LEU A 73 11.98 13.36 -10.98
C LEU A 73 12.74 12.09 -11.36
N ALA A 74 13.80 12.18 -12.18
CA ALA A 74 14.65 11.03 -12.49
C ALA A 74 15.26 10.39 -11.24
N LYS A 75 15.62 11.19 -10.22
CA LYS A 75 16.18 10.69 -8.94
C LYS A 75 15.18 9.85 -8.13
N VAL A 76 13.88 10.04 -8.34
CA VAL A 76 12.82 9.36 -7.58
C VAL A 76 12.14 8.24 -8.37
N LYS A 77 12.44 8.09 -9.67
CA LYS A 77 11.86 7.03 -10.52
C LYS A 77 12.17 5.62 -10.01
N PHE A 78 13.38 5.39 -9.53
CA PHE A 78 13.74 4.09 -8.95
C PHE A 78 12.87 3.74 -7.74
N ALA A 79 12.68 4.69 -6.83
CA ALA A 79 11.82 4.50 -5.66
C ALA A 79 10.36 4.24 -6.06
N ALA A 80 9.82 4.99 -7.05
CA ALA A 80 8.47 4.75 -7.55
C ALA A 80 8.30 3.35 -8.16
N TRP A 81 9.27 2.88 -8.95
CA TRP A 81 9.27 1.52 -9.48
C TRP A 81 9.35 0.47 -8.38
N LEU A 82 10.18 0.69 -7.37
CA LEU A 82 10.30 -0.21 -6.22
C LEU A 82 8.96 -0.32 -5.47
N ILE A 83 8.27 0.80 -5.23
CA ILE A 83 6.92 0.80 -4.61
C ILE A 83 5.93 0.01 -5.47
N ILE A 84 5.91 0.23 -6.80
CA ILE A 84 5.05 -0.54 -7.71
C ILE A 84 5.33 -2.04 -7.59
N THR A 85 6.60 -2.45 -7.63
CA THR A 85 6.99 -3.85 -7.51
C THR A 85 6.52 -4.47 -6.20
N ILE A 86 6.67 -3.77 -5.08
CA ILE A 86 6.20 -4.28 -3.79
C ILE A 86 4.67 -4.42 -3.79
N LEU A 87 3.93 -3.44 -4.31
CA LEU A 87 2.47 -3.51 -4.39
C LEU A 87 1.98 -4.68 -5.26
N VAL A 88 2.65 -4.95 -6.38
CA VAL A 88 2.34 -6.10 -7.25
C VAL A 88 2.63 -7.42 -6.52
N MET A 89 3.80 -7.54 -5.88
CA MET A 89 4.16 -8.74 -5.13
C MET A 89 3.19 -8.99 -3.97
N ARG A 90 2.80 -7.94 -3.25
CA ARG A 90 1.78 -8.00 -2.20
C ARG A 90 0.47 -8.53 -2.75
N TRP A 91 -0.02 -7.97 -3.86
CA TRP A 91 -1.25 -8.43 -4.50
C TRP A 91 -1.17 -9.90 -4.91
N ILE A 92 -0.04 -10.36 -5.46
CA ILE A 92 0.18 -11.77 -5.82
C ILE A 92 0.09 -12.66 -4.57
N VAL A 93 0.78 -12.30 -3.48
CA VAL A 93 0.79 -13.10 -2.24
C VAL A 93 -0.62 -13.20 -1.65
N ILE A 94 -1.35 -12.08 -1.55
CA ILE A 94 -2.72 -12.08 -1.02
C ILE A 94 -3.62 -12.97 -1.89
N THR A 95 -3.59 -12.79 -3.20
CA THR A 95 -4.44 -13.54 -4.14
C THR A 95 -4.13 -15.03 -4.09
N LEU A 96 -2.84 -15.41 -4.12
CA LEU A 96 -2.42 -16.80 -4.10
C LEU A 96 -2.82 -17.50 -2.79
N VAL A 97 -2.57 -16.86 -1.64
CA VAL A 97 -2.90 -17.44 -0.33
C VAL A 97 -4.41 -17.59 -0.17
N THR A 98 -5.21 -16.64 -0.65
CA THR A 98 -6.67 -16.74 -0.59
C THR A 98 -7.22 -17.82 -1.52
N LEU A 99 -6.66 -17.98 -2.73
CA LEU A 99 -7.12 -19.01 -3.68
C LEU A 99 -6.74 -20.43 -3.25
N LEU A 100 -5.60 -20.61 -2.58
CA LEU A 100 -5.16 -21.93 -2.10
C LEU A 100 -5.95 -22.41 -0.87
N ASN A 101 -6.56 -21.49 -0.13
CA ASN A 101 -7.38 -21.83 1.03
C ASN A 101 -8.86 -21.97 0.62
N ASN A 102 -9.37 -23.21 0.57
CA ASN A 102 -10.74 -23.56 0.11
C ASN A 102 -11.89 -22.84 0.85
N SER A 103 -11.63 -22.16 1.97
CA SER A 103 -12.59 -21.37 2.74
C SER A 103 -12.53 -19.86 2.44
N GLY A 104 -11.60 -19.42 1.59
CA GLY A 104 -11.40 -18.01 1.25
C GLY A 104 -12.51 -17.44 0.39
N ASN A 105 -13.20 -16.41 0.87
CA ASN A 105 -14.21 -15.72 0.07
C ASN A 105 -13.52 -14.74 -0.91
N VAL A 106 -13.40 -15.13 -2.18
CA VAL A 106 -12.78 -14.32 -3.25
C VAL A 106 -13.42 -12.93 -3.39
N ILE A 107 -14.69 -12.75 -2.99
CA ILE A 107 -15.36 -11.45 -3.01
C ILE A 107 -14.65 -10.45 -2.09
N GLN A 108 -14.06 -10.92 -0.99
CA GLN A 108 -13.33 -10.07 -0.05
C GLN A 108 -12.01 -9.52 -0.63
N LEU A 109 -11.50 -10.09 -1.72
CA LEU A 109 -10.29 -9.59 -2.41
C LEU A 109 -10.56 -8.41 -3.35
N ILE A 110 -11.82 -8.17 -3.73
CA ILE A 110 -12.18 -7.17 -4.73
C ILE A 110 -11.75 -5.76 -4.28
N PRO A 111 -12.08 -5.30 -3.05
CA PRO A 111 -11.70 -3.96 -2.61
C PRO A 111 -10.19 -3.74 -2.63
N ASP A 112 -9.42 -4.70 -2.12
CA ASP A 112 -7.95 -4.63 -2.05
C ASP A 112 -7.34 -4.64 -3.46
N THR A 113 -7.85 -5.49 -4.35
CA THR A 113 -7.41 -5.56 -5.74
C THR A 113 -7.66 -4.22 -6.45
N VAL A 114 -8.86 -3.67 -6.34
CA VAL A 114 -9.20 -2.38 -6.98
C VAL A 114 -8.31 -1.26 -6.43
N ALA A 115 -8.12 -1.20 -5.11
CA ALA A 115 -7.26 -0.20 -4.47
C ALA A 115 -5.82 -0.25 -4.99
N ILE A 116 -5.22 -1.44 -5.03
CA ILE A 116 -3.83 -1.63 -5.49
C ILE A 116 -3.69 -1.24 -6.96
N PHE A 117 -4.62 -1.66 -7.83
CA PHE A 117 -4.57 -1.32 -9.25
C PHE A 117 -4.69 0.19 -9.50
N VAL A 118 -5.60 0.87 -8.79
CA VAL A 118 -5.73 2.34 -8.88
C VAL A 118 -4.43 3.03 -8.50
N VAL A 119 -3.81 2.60 -7.39
CA VAL A 119 -2.52 3.14 -6.93
C VAL A 119 -1.41 2.93 -7.97
N ILE A 120 -1.29 1.71 -8.52
CA ILE A 120 -0.28 1.40 -9.53
C ILE A 120 -0.45 2.27 -10.79
N VAL A 121 -1.68 2.39 -11.29
CA VAL A 121 -1.98 3.20 -12.48
C VAL A 121 -1.60 4.67 -12.25
N LEU A 122 -1.93 5.23 -11.09
CA LEU A 122 -1.55 6.60 -10.73
C LEU A 122 -0.03 6.77 -10.61
N LEU A 123 0.68 5.80 -10.03
CA LEU A 123 2.15 5.82 -9.94
C LEU A 123 2.80 5.77 -11.33
N LEU A 124 2.27 4.96 -12.25
CA LEU A 124 2.74 4.90 -13.63
C LEU A 124 2.57 6.24 -14.35
N PHE A 125 1.48 6.97 -14.10
CA PHE A 125 1.33 8.34 -14.59
C PHE A 125 2.34 9.29 -13.94
N GLY A 126 2.57 9.16 -12.64
CA GLY A 126 3.59 9.91 -11.91
C GLY A 126 5.00 9.75 -12.50
N ILE A 127 5.40 8.53 -12.88
CA ILE A 127 6.71 8.25 -13.51
C ILE A 127 6.84 8.92 -14.88
N LYS A 128 5.73 9.04 -15.62
CA LYS A 128 5.68 9.63 -16.96
C LYS A 128 5.64 11.16 -16.96
N VAL A 129 5.45 11.81 -15.81
CA VAL A 129 5.54 13.27 -15.70
C VAL A 129 6.94 13.70 -16.15
N LYS A 130 7.01 14.53 -17.20
CA LYS A 130 8.26 15.08 -17.70
C LYS A 130 8.82 16.08 -16.69
N ASP A 131 10.13 16.05 -16.49
CA ASP A 131 10.82 17.13 -15.81
C ASP A 131 10.60 18.41 -16.62
N LYS A 132 9.79 19.34 -16.09
CA LYS A 132 9.83 20.72 -16.57
C LYS A 132 11.17 21.27 -16.09
N ILE A 133 12.19 21.17 -16.93
CA ILE A 133 13.45 21.89 -16.75
C ILE A 133 13.04 23.36 -16.64
N PRO A 134 13.24 24.02 -15.48
CA PRO A 134 13.14 25.47 -15.44
C PRO A 134 14.29 25.95 -16.33
N ASN A 135 13.97 26.54 -17.48
CA ASN A 135 14.94 27.37 -18.17
C ASN A 135 15.40 28.45 -17.18
N GLU A 136 16.71 28.64 -17.18
CA GLU A 136 17.55 29.44 -16.27
C GLU A 136 16.94 30.76 -15.78
#